data_AF-A0A966BEX3-F1
#
_entry.id   AF-A0A966BEX3-F1
#
_cell.length_a   1.000
_cell.length_b   1.000
_cell.length_c   1.000
_cell.angle_alpha   90.00
_cell.angle_beta   90.00
_cell.angle_gamma   90.00
#
_symmetry.space_group_name_H-M   'P 1'
#
loop_
_entity.id
_entity.type
_entity.pdbx_description
1 polymer ?
#
loop_
_entity_poly.entity_id
_entity_poly.type
_entity_poly.pdbx_seq_one_letter_code
_entity_poly.pdbx_strand_id
1 'polypeptide(L)' 'DLLSASVEYARDLGKYSAPWSMAQMKKQVWNQLDLARTDALAESNSLMVDSLKRKDFKEGVASFVEKRDPAFEPVTEV' A
#
# COMPACT_ATOMS: atom_id res chain seq x y z
N ASP A 1 24.96 8.12 10.41
CA ASP A 1 24.05 7.07 9.90
C ASP A 1 22.58 7.46 9.69
N LEU A 2 22.25 8.70 9.32
CA LEU A 2 20.88 9.01 8.89
C LEU A 2 20.63 8.60 7.42
N LEU A 3 21.58 8.93 6.54
CA LEU A 3 21.45 8.67 5.11
C LEU A 3 21.36 7.16 4.80
N SER A 4 22.24 6.36 5.41
CA SER A 4 22.24 4.91 5.26
C SER A 4 20.89 4.31 5.67
N ALA A 5 20.43 4.60 6.89
CA ALA A 5 19.15 4.13 7.40
C ALA A 5 17.97 4.57 6.53
N SER A 6 17.98 5.80 6.02
CA SER A 6 16.92 6.31 5.14
C SER A 6 16.86 5.56 3.80
N VAL A 7 18.02 5.26 3.22
CA VAL A 7 18.11 4.51 1.97
C VAL A 7 17.69 3.05 2.17
N GLU A 8 18.07 2.43 3.29
CA GLU A 8 17.62 1.09 3.65
C GLU A 8 16.10 1.03 3.82
N TYR A 9 15.52 1.98 4.56
CA TYR A 9 14.07 2.03 4.74
C TYR A 9 13.31 2.23 3.42
N ALA A 10 13.83 3.06 2.51
CA ALA A 10 13.22 3.22 1.17
C ALA A 10 13.25 1.92 0.36
N ARG A 11 14.31 1.11 0.49
CA ARG A 11 14.39 -0.22 -0.14
C ARG A 11 13.40 -1.19 0.48
N ASP A 12 13.26 -1.18 1.80
CA ASP A 12 12.28 -2.02 2.49
C ASP A 12 10.85 -1.68 2.07
N LEU A 13 10.52 -0.39 1.95
CA LEU A 13 9.23 0.02 1.39
C LEU A 13 9.04 -0.50 -0.04
N GLY A 14 10.03 -0.35 -0.90
CA GLY A 14 9.96 -0.85 -2.28
C GLY A 14 9.85 -2.38 -2.38
N LYS A 15 10.37 -3.12 -1.40
CA LYS A 15 10.36 -4.58 -1.39
C LYS A 15 9.12 -5.17 -0.72
N TYR A 16 8.73 -4.62 0.43
CA TYR A 16 7.73 -5.24 1.32
C TYR A 16 6.37 -4.55 1.29
N SER A 17 6.22 -3.45 0.57
CA SER A 17 4.93 -2.75 0.45
C SER A 17 4.37 -2.86 -0.96
N ALA A 18 3.12 -3.28 -1.08
CA ALA A 18 2.41 -3.34 -2.35
C ALA A 18 2.34 -1.93 -2.98
N PRO A 19 2.87 -1.72 -4.20
CA PRO A 19 2.94 -0.39 -4.81
C PRO A 19 1.57 0.28 -4.99
N TRP A 20 0.55 -0.49 -5.36
CA TRP A 20 -0.82 0.02 -5.49
C TRP A 20 -1.39 0.46 -4.13
N SER A 21 -1.22 -0.34 -3.08
CA SER A 21 -1.70 0.00 -1.73
C SER A 21 -1.03 1.26 -1.21
N MET A 22 0.29 1.41 -1.41
CA MET A 22 0.99 2.65 -1.06
C MET A 22 0.43 3.86 -1.82
N ALA A 23 0.12 3.71 -3.11
CA ALA A 23 -0.47 4.79 -3.90
C ALA A 23 -1.87 5.20 -3.38
N GLN A 24 -2.73 4.24 -3.01
CA GLN A 24 -4.05 4.54 -2.45
C GLN A 24 -3.95 5.20 -1.07
N MET A 25 -3.12 4.65 -0.17
CA MET A 25 -2.91 5.24 1.15
C MET A 25 -2.39 6.68 1.04
N LYS A 26 -1.46 6.93 0.11
CA LYS A 26 -0.97 8.29 -0.16
C LYS A 26 -2.08 9.21 -0.68
N LYS A 27 -2.94 8.74 -1.61
CA LYS A 27 -4.09 9.50 -2.11
C LYS A 27 -5.09 9.83 -1.00
N GLN A 28 -5.41 8.88 -0.13
CA GLN A 28 -6.29 9.09 1.02
C GLN A 28 -5.71 10.17 1.96
N VAL A 29 -4.44 10.06 2.33
CA VAL A 29 -3.77 11.06 3.21
C VAL A 29 -3.84 12.47 2.63
N TRP A 30 -3.70 12.66 1.31
CA TRP A 30 -3.75 14.00 0.71
C TRP A 30 -5.17 14.50 0.47
N ASN A 31 -6.05 13.65 -0.05
CA ASN A 31 -7.38 14.08 -0.47
C ASN A 31 -8.36 14.21 0.71
N GLN A 32 -8.10 13.50 1.82
CA GLN A 32 -9.03 13.41 2.95
C GLN A 32 -8.71 14.37 4.10
N LEU A 33 -7.71 15.24 3.97
CA LEU A 33 -7.37 16.23 5.02
C LEU A 33 -8.52 17.22 5.29
N ASP A 34 -9.20 17.63 4.22
CA ASP A 34 -10.27 18.63 4.27
C ASP A 34 -11.67 18.01 4.15
N LEU A 35 -11.77 16.67 4.10
CA LEU A 35 -13.05 15.96 4.02
C LEU A 35 -13.68 15.81 5.40
N ALA A 36 -15.01 15.83 5.44
CA ALA A 36 -15.72 15.43 6.65
C ALA A 36 -15.36 13.98 7.00
N ARG A 37 -15.12 13.72 8.28
CA ARG A 37 -14.67 12.40 8.77
C ARG A 37 -15.54 11.24 8.30
N THR A 38 -16.86 11.43 8.25
CA THR A 38 -17.81 10.41 7.80
C THR A 38 -17.62 10.04 6.34
N ASP A 39 -17.34 11.03 5.50
CA ASP A 39 -17.19 10.85 4.05
C ASP A 39 -15.85 10.17 3.75
N ALA A 40 -14.77 10.62 4.41
CA ALA A 40 -13.45 10.00 4.32
C ALA A 40 -13.47 8.53 4.78
N LEU A 41 -14.23 8.20 5.83
CA LEU A 41 -14.40 6.84 6.30
C LEU A 41 -15.19 5.97 5.31
N ALA A 42 -16.27 6.51 4.73
CA ALA A 42 -17.06 5.79 3.73
C ALA A 42 -16.22 5.45 2.49
N GLU A 43 -15.45 6.41 1.97
CA GLU A 43 -14.53 6.20 0.86
C GLU A 43 -13.45 5.16 1.21
N SER A 44 -12.83 5.28 2.39
CA SER A 44 -11.81 4.35 2.86
C SER A 44 -12.30 2.91 2.98
N ASN A 45 -13.55 2.72 3.44
CA ASN A 45 -14.17 1.40 3.50
C ASN A 45 -14.40 0.82 2.10
N SER A 46 -14.81 1.64 1.13
CA SER A 46 -14.96 1.19 -0.26
C SER A 46 -13.60 0.75 -0.83
N LEU A 47 -12.55 1.56 -0.64
CA LEU A 47 -11.19 1.24 -1.09
C LEU A 47 -10.66 -0.04 -0.43
N MET A 48 -10.95 -0.25 0.86
CA MET A 48 -10.58 -1.49 1.56
C MET A 48 -11.24 -2.70 0.89
N VAL A 49 -12.56 -2.66 0.62
CA VAL A 49 -13.26 -3.77 -0.05
C VAL A 49 -12.67 -4.07 -1.43
N ASP A 50 -12.28 -3.05 -2.19
CA ASP A 50 -11.66 -3.24 -3.50
C ASP A 50 -10.23 -3.78 -3.39
N SER A 51 -9.47 -3.36 -2.38
CA SER A 51 -8.13 -3.88 -2.13
C SER A 51 -8.10 -5.40 -1.89
N LEU A 52 -9.12 -5.95 -1.22
CA LEU A 52 -9.22 -7.38 -0.93
C LEU A 52 -9.36 -8.25 -2.20
N LYS A 53 -9.85 -7.67 -3.31
CA LYS A 53 -10.07 -8.39 -4.57
C LYS A 53 -8.83 -8.39 -5.47
N ARG A 54 -7.78 -7.65 -5.09
CA ARG A 54 -6.61 -7.45 -5.93
C ARG A 54 -5.59 -8.57 -5.80
N LYS A 55 -4.75 -8.69 -6.84
CA LYS A 55 -3.67 -9.67 -6.89
C LYS A 55 -2.60 -9.44 -5.83
N ASP A 56 -2.31 -8.19 -5.51
CA ASP A 56 -1.33 -7.82 -4.48
C ASP A 56 -1.76 -8.28 -3.07
N PHE A 57 -3.06 -8.25 -2.76
CA PHE A 57 -3.58 -8.84 -1.53
C PHE A 57 -3.35 -10.36 -1.48
N LYS A 58 -3.70 -11.07 -2.56
CA LYS A 58 -3.46 -12.52 -2.66
C LYS A 58 -1.97 -12.85 -2.51
N GLU A 59 -1.11 -12.10 -3.16
CA GLU A 59 0.35 -12.26 -3.09
C GLU A 59 0.89 -11.95 -1.69
N GLY A 60 0.44 -10.87 -1.04
CA GLY A 60 0.87 -10.53 0.31
C GLY A 60 0.49 -11.61 1.34
N VAL A 61 -0.69 -12.22 1.20
CA VAL A 61 -1.08 -13.37 2.03
C VAL A 61 -0.21 -14.59 1.71
N ALA A 62 -0.01 -14.90 0.43
CA ALA A 62 0.80 -16.04 0.00
C ALA A 62 2.25 -15.94 0.50
N SER A 63 2.91 -14.81 0.27
CA SER A 63 4.30 -14.59 0.68
C SER A 63 4.48 -14.66 2.20
N PHE A 64 3.49 -14.17 2.96
CA PHE A 64 3.48 -14.26 4.42
C PHE A 64 3.38 -15.71 4.91
N VAL A 65 2.44 -16.49 4.36
CA VAL A 65 2.28 -17.91 4.72
C VAL A 65 3.49 -18.74 4.31
N GLU A 66 4.05 -18.46 3.13
CA GLU A 66 5.20 -19.16 2.55
C GLU A 66 6.54 -18.70 3.15
N LYS A 67 6.55 -17.64 3.97
CA LYS A 67 7.74 -17.04 4.59
C LYS A 67 8.82 -16.65 3.56
N ARG A 68 8.39 -16.08 2.44
CA ARG A 68 9.26 -15.55 1.39
C ARG A 68 9.04 -14.06 1.18
N ASP A 69 9.96 -13.43 0.47
CA ASP A 69 9.75 -12.07 0.00
C ASP A 69 8.55 -12.01 -0.96
N PRO A 70 7.72 -10.95 -0.89
CA PRO A 70 6.60 -10.77 -1.82
C PRO A 70 7.09 -10.36 -3.20
N ALA A 71 6.38 -10.82 -4.23
CA ALA A 71 6.60 -10.49 -5.64
C ALA A 71 5.47 -9.57 -6.14
N PHE A 72 5.39 -8.36 -5.59
CA PHE A 72 4.35 -7.41 -5.98
C PHE A 72 4.50 -6.95 -7.44
N GLU A 73 3.38 -6.91 -8.18
CA GLU A 73 3.35 -6.34 -9.52
C GLU A 73 3.69 -4.84 -9.47
N PRO A 74 4.52 -4.31 -10.41
CA PRO A 74 4.76 -2.88 -10.54
C PRO A 74 3.47 -2.11 -10.83
N VAL A 75 3.45 -0.81 -10.50
CA VAL A 75 2.36 0.08 -10.93
C VAL A 75 2.47 0.27 -12.46
N THR A 76 1.47 -0.15 -13.21
CA THR A 76 1.46 -0.06 -14.68
C THR A 76 0.83 1.23 -15.22
N GLU A 77 0.08 1.99 -14.39
CA GLU A 77 -0.55 3.26 -14.78
C GLU A 77 -0.56 4.26 -13.61
N VAL A 78 -0.27 5.53 -13.90
CA VAL A 78 -0.36 6.69 -12.98
C VAL A 78 -1.52 7.57 -13.40
#